data_AF-A0A4S5CGG6-F1
#
_entry.id   AF-A0A4S5CGG6-F1
#
_cell.length_a   1.000
_cell.length_b   1.000
_cell.length_c   1.000
_cell.angle_alpha   90.00
_cell.angle_beta   90.00
_cell.angle_gamma   90.00
#
_symmetry.space_group_name_H-M   'P 1'
#
loop_
_entity.id
_entity.type
_entity.pdbx_description
1 polymer ?
#
loop_
_entity_poly.entity_id
_entity_poly.type
_entity_poly.pdbx_seq_one_letter_code
_entity_poly.pdbx_strand_id
1 'polypeptide(L)'
;MAMIKRKPEIDMTAKNLQIAFYQAHKDRFELLVANVVIKRWLECDLIGVRRNGQVEEVEIKLSRSDFKADFDKIVPMKAGQPGAQTIQEGHLTLAQAKKHDLLASGLSPINFFWFMAPKGLLSADDIPAHAGLIEVTRTGSLQVTVVAPLLHKHKADDTFRVNCLRQQCWRVWDFVMGRRE
;
A
#
# COMPACT_ATOMS: atom_id res chain seq x y z
N MET A 1 -3.94 -41.59 13.45
CA MET A 1 -3.59 -40.79 12.26
C MET A 1 -4.48 -39.55 12.24
N ALA A 2 -3.95 -38.38 12.60
CA ALA A 2 -4.72 -37.14 12.54
C ALA A 2 -4.82 -36.71 11.07
N MET A 3 -6.05 -36.59 10.53
CA MET A 3 -6.26 -35.98 9.22
C MET A 3 -5.91 -34.49 9.33
N ILE A 4 -4.80 -34.08 8.72
CA ILE A 4 -4.48 -32.65 8.55
C ILE A 4 -5.50 -32.10 7.56
N LYS A 5 -6.51 -31.37 8.05
CA LYS A 5 -7.42 -30.62 7.20
C LYS A 5 -6.60 -29.57 6.44
N ARG A 6 -6.45 -29.74 5.12
CA ARG A 6 -5.83 -28.73 4.26
C ARG A 6 -6.64 -27.44 4.38
N LYS A 7 -5.95 -26.30 4.52
CA LYS A 7 -6.61 -25.00 4.41
C LYS A 7 -7.30 -24.90 3.05
N PRO A 8 -8.53 -24.35 3.00
CA PRO A 8 -9.19 -24.13 1.72
C PRO A 8 -8.36 -23.18 0.86
N GLU A 9 -8.42 -23.40 -0.46
CA GLU A 9 -7.82 -22.45 -1.39
C GLU A 9 -8.64 -21.17 -1.44
N ILE A 10 -7.98 -20.05 -1.72
CA ILE A 10 -8.61 -18.74 -1.91
C ILE A 10 -8.37 -18.28 -3.35
N ASP A 11 -9.33 -17.57 -3.93
CA ASP A 11 -9.14 -16.92 -5.21
C ASP A 11 -8.14 -15.76 -5.07
N MET A 12 -7.24 -15.59 -6.05
CA MET A 12 -6.23 -14.54 -6.08
C MET A 12 -6.83 -13.20 -6.51
N THR A 13 -7.71 -12.66 -5.67
CA THR A 13 -8.31 -11.32 -5.85
C THR A 13 -7.68 -10.33 -4.88
N ALA A 14 -7.71 -9.04 -5.21
CA ALA A 14 -7.19 -8.00 -4.33
C ALA A 14 -7.86 -8.06 -2.94
N LYS A 15 -9.19 -8.23 -2.90
CA LYS A 15 -9.96 -8.39 -1.66
C LYS A 15 -9.45 -9.56 -0.80
N ASN A 16 -9.23 -10.73 -1.39
CA ASN A 16 -8.75 -11.90 -0.64
C ASN A 16 -7.31 -11.73 -0.16
N LEU A 17 -6.45 -11.10 -0.97
CA LEU A 17 -5.08 -10.76 -0.56
C LEU A 17 -5.09 -9.74 0.60
N GLN A 18 -5.96 -8.74 0.57
CA GLN A 18 -6.17 -7.80 1.68
C GLN A 18 -6.60 -8.53 2.97
N ILE A 19 -7.57 -9.43 2.87
CA ILE A 19 -8.05 -10.23 4.01
C ILE A 19 -6.93 -11.11 4.58
N ALA A 20 -6.16 -11.78 3.71
CA ALA A 20 -5.04 -12.62 4.13
C ALA A 20 -3.99 -11.79 4.91
N PHE A 21 -3.60 -10.64 4.38
CA PHE A 21 -2.67 -9.73 5.05
C PHE A 21 -3.21 -9.23 6.40
N TYR A 22 -4.47 -8.80 6.42
CA TYR A 22 -5.13 -8.34 7.65
C TYR A 22 -5.12 -9.44 8.72
N GLN A 23 -5.55 -10.66 8.39
CA GLN A 23 -5.60 -11.77 9.35
C GLN A 23 -4.22 -12.13 9.91
N ALA A 24 -3.19 -12.08 9.06
CA ALA A 24 -1.82 -12.44 9.45
C ALA A 24 -1.12 -11.35 10.27
N HIS A 25 -1.46 -10.07 10.08
CA HIS A 25 -0.65 -8.97 10.59
C HIS A 25 -1.39 -7.90 11.39
N LYS A 26 -2.72 -7.94 11.52
CA LYS A 26 -3.52 -6.90 12.22
C LYS A 26 -2.94 -6.49 13.58
N ASP A 27 -2.42 -7.45 14.35
CA ASP A 27 -1.96 -7.19 15.73
C ASP A 27 -0.65 -6.38 15.81
N ARG A 28 0.11 -6.31 14.69
CA ARG A 28 1.31 -5.47 14.52
C ARG A 28 0.97 -3.98 14.42
N PHE A 29 -0.24 -3.66 13.98
CA PHE A 29 -0.65 -2.31 13.65
C PHE A 29 -1.55 -1.72 14.75
N GLU A 30 -1.38 -0.42 15.02
CA GLU A 30 -2.41 0.33 15.74
C GLU A 30 -3.59 0.65 14.82
N LEU A 31 -3.33 0.75 13.52
CA LEU A 31 -4.30 1.04 12.49
C LEU A 31 -3.90 0.29 11.22
N LEU A 32 -4.79 -0.50 10.63
CA LEU A 32 -4.61 -1.14 9.33
C LEU A 32 -5.88 -0.95 8.51
N VAL A 33 -5.77 -0.21 7.40
CA VAL A 33 -6.92 0.22 6.61
C VAL A 33 -6.71 -0.10 5.14
N ALA A 34 -7.77 -0.56 4.47
CA ALA A 34 -7.76 -0.86 3.04
C ALA A 34 -8.32 0.29 2.21
N ASN A 35 -7.92 0.39 0.95
CA ASN A 35 -8.39 1.33 -0.08
C ASN A 35 -8.57 2.76 0.47
N VAL A 36 -7.46 3.39 0.82
CA VAL A 36 -7.43 4.73 1.43
C VAL A 36 -6.70 5.70 0.52
N VAL A 37 -7.14 6.96 0.49
CA VAL A 37 -6.47 8.04 -0.23
C VAL A 37 -5.81 8.99 0.76
N ILE A 38 -4.50 9.16 0.66
CA ILE A 38 -3.71 10.04 1.54
C ILE A 38 -3.42 11.35 0.82
N LYS A 39 -3.57 12.47 1.55
CA LYS A 39 -3.30 13.83 1.06
C LYS A 39 -3.96 14.16 -0.29
N ARG A 40 -5.09 13.49 -0.61
CA ARG A 40 -5.91 13.62 -1.84
C ARG A 40 -5.33 13.00 -3.13
N TRP A 41 -4.13 12.40 -3.09
CA TRP A 41 -3.50 11.94 -4.34
C TRP A 41 -2.75 10.60 -4.27
N LEU A 42 -2.59 10.01 -3.09
CA LEU A 42 -1.96 8.71 -2.95
C LEU A 42 -3.01 7.68 -2.54
N GLU A 43 -3.53 6.95 -3.52
CA GLU A 43 -4.37 5.78 -3.28
C GLU A 43 -3.49 4.58 -2.89
N CYS A 44 -3.84 3.96 -1.76
CA CYS A 44 -3.16 2.80 -1.21
C CYS A 44 -4.15 1.65 -1.05
N ASP A 45 -3.78 0.47 -1.55
CA ASP A 45 -4.58 -0.75 -1.35
C ASP A 45 -4.67 -1.12 0.13
N LEU A 46 -3.55 -1.03 0.85
CA LEU A 46 -3.48 -1.18 2.29
C LEU A 46 -2.48 -0.15 2.85
N ILE A 47 -2.86 0.46 3.97
CA ILE A 47 -1.91 1.18 4.80
C ILE A 47 -2.04 0.79 6.26
N GLY A 48 -0.89 0.59 6.88
CA GLY A 48 -0.76 0.26 8.29
C GLY A 48 0.06 1.31 9.01
N VAL A 49 -0.41 1.78 10.17
CA VAL A 49 0.45 2.46 11.14
C VAL A 49 0.78 1.46 12.24
N ARG A 50 2.07 1.18 12.42
CA ARG A 50 2.58 0.34 13.52
C ARG A 50 2.38 1.06 14.85
N ARG A 51 2.34 0.29 15.95
CA ARG A 51 2.23 0.85 17.32
C ARG A 51 3.36 1.82 17.70
N ASN A 52 4.50 1.77 17.00
CA ASN A 52 5.61 2.71 17.21
C ASN A 52 5.51 3.99 16.35
N GLY A 53 4.45 4.12 15.54
CA GLY A 53 4.15 5.24 14.65
C GLY A 53 4.72 5.13 13.24
N GLN A 54 5.41 4.05 12.88
CA GLN A 54 5.89 3.84 11.50
C GLN A 54 4.76 3.43 10.56
N VAL A 55 4.79 3.92 9.34
CA VAL A 55 3.79 3.69 8.30
C VAL A 55 4.28 2.64 7.31
N GLU A 56 3.45 1.65 7.03
CA GLU A 56 3.65 0.66 5.96
C GLU A 56 2.57 0.82 4.90
N GLU A 57 2.97 0.94 3.64
CA GLU A 57 2.08 0.79 2.49
C GLU A 57 2.27 -0.60 1.89
N VAL A 58 1.16 -1.28 1.59
CA VAL A 58 1.18 -2.54 0.85
C VAL A 58 0.33 -2.37 -0.41
N GLU A 59 1.01 -2.34 -1.55
CA GLU A 59 0.44 -2.23 -2.90
C GLU A 59 0.25 -3.63 -3.49
N ILE A 60 -0.96 -3.96 -3.91
CA ILE A 60 -1.33 -5.30 -4.39
C ILE A 60 -1.22 -5.36 -5.89
N LYS A 61 -0.50 -6.36 -6.40
CA LYS A 61 -0.36 -6.61 -7.84
C LYS A 61 -0.89 -7.98 -8.23
N LEU A 62 -1.85 -7.98 -9.16
CA LEU A 62 -2.47 -9.22 -9.67
C LEU A 62 -1.95 -9.63 -11.05
N SER A 63 -1.20 -8.76 -11.72
CA SER A 63 -0.53 -9.07 -12.98
C SER A 63 0.82 -8.34 -13.09
N ARG A 64 1.71 -8.83 -13.96
CA ARG A 64 2.97 -8.12 -14.26
C ARG A 64 2.73 -6.78 -14.96
N SER A 65 1.65 -6.64 -15.72
CA SER A 65 1.30 -5.37 -16.37
C SER A 65 0.89 -4.31 -15.35
N ASP A 66 0.06 -4.70 -14.37
CA ASP A 66 -0.32 -3.85 -13.24
C ASP A 66 0.90 -3.45 -12.39
N PHE A 67 1.83 -4.37 -12.16
CA PHE A 67 3.12 -4.05 -11.53
C PHE A 67 3.91 -2.99 -12.31
N LYS A 68 4.05 -3.15 -13.64
CA LYS A 68 4.77 -2.17 -14.46
C LYS A 68 4.11 -0.79 -14.48
N ALA A 69 2.77 -0.76 -14.57
CA ALA A 69 2.01 0.49 -14.58
C ALA A 69 2.16 1.29 -13.27
N ASP A 70 2.51 0.64 -12.16
CA ASP A 70 2.71 1.31 -10.88
C ASP A 70 3.84 2.33 -10.89
N PHE A 71 4.91 2.05 -11.66
CA PHE A 71 6.08 2.91 -11.77
C PHE A 71 5.80 4.22 -12.52
N ASP A 72 4.71 4.26 -13.28
CA ASP A 72 4.27 5.44 -14.02
C ASP A 72 3.31 6.31 -13.21
N LYS A 73 2.95 5.91 -11.98
CA LYS A 73 2.05 6.69 -11.11
C LYS A 73 2.67 8.03 -10.74
N ILE A 74 1.89 9.08 -11.02
CA ILE A 74 2.23 10.47 -10.72
C ILE A 74 1.45 10.95 -9.50
N VAL A 75 2.15 11.65 -8.62
CA VAL A 75 1.60 12.32 -7.43
C VAL A 75 1.59 13.83 -7.69
N PRO A 76 0.41 14.46 -7.78
CA PRO A 76 0.26 15.91 -7.74
C PRO A 76 0.88 16.52 -6.48
N MET A 77 1.62 17.60 -6.65
CA MET A 77 2.35 18.30 -5.61
C MET A 77 2.07 19.81 -5.67
N LYS A 78 2.48 20.54 -4.63
CA LYS A 78 2.55 22.00 -4.68
C LYS A 78 3.89 22.43 -5.26
N ALA A 79 3.88 23.50 -6.05
CA ALA A 79 5.11 24.07 -6.61
C ALA A 79 6.10 24.43 -5.48
N GLY A 80 7.39 24.14 -5.71
CA GLY A 80 8.45 24.35 -4.73
C GLY A 80 8.58 23.28 -3.64
N GLN A 81 7.70 22.28 -3.60
CA GLN A 81 7.92 21.13 -2.73
C GLN A 81 9.14 20.30 -3.19
N PRO A 82 9.95 19.75 -2.26
CA PRO A 82 11.03 18.85 -2.62
C PRO A 82 10.54 17.66 -3.46
N GLY A 83 11.25 17.33 -4.52
CA GLY A 83 10.89 16.27 -5.48
C GLY A 83 9.85 16.67 -6.52
N ALA A 84 9.21 17.85 -6.38
CA ALA A 84 8.22 18.30 -7.33
C ALA A 84 8.87 18.84 -8.62
N GLN A 85 8.41 18.33 -9.75
CA GLN A 85 8.73 18.83 -11.09
C GLN A 85 7.61 19.76 -11.54
N THR A 86 7.97 20.98 -11.91
CA THR A 86 7.03 21.95 -12.46
C THR A 86 6.80 21.67 -13.94
N ILE A 87 5.53 21.64 -14.33
CA ILE A 87 5.08 21.43 -15.70
C ILE A 87 4.22 22.62 -16.10
N GLN A 88 4.39 23.08 -17.34
CA GLN A 88 3.48 24.02 -17.96
C GLN A 88 2.50 23.26 -18.85
N GLU A 89 1.21 23.37 -18.56
CA GLU A 89 0.12 22.90 -19.42
C GLU A 89 -0.73 24.10 -19.84
N GLY A 90 -0.45 24.62 -21.03
CA GLY A 90 -1.05 25.87 -21.49
C GLY A 90 -0.71 27.03 -20.56
N HIS A 91 -1.71 27.62 -19.92
CA HIS A 91 -1.56 28.75 -18.99
C HIS A 91 -1.42 28.28 -17.52
N LEU A 92 -1.57 26.98 -17.24
CA LEU A 92 -1.49 26.43 -15.90
C LEU A 92 -0.05 25.97 -15.58
N THR A 93 0.41 26.30 -14.38
CA THR A 93 1.64 25.77 -13.82
C THR A 93 1.28 24.72 -12.78
N LEU A 94 1.54 23.45 -13.09
CA LEU A 94 1.32 22.31 -12.22
C LEU A 94 2.65 21.85 -11.62
N ALA A 95 2.59 21.13 -10.51
CA ALA A 95 3.75 20.48 -9.94
C ALA A 95 3.41 19.02 -9.63
N GLN A 96 4.31 18.10 -9.98
CA GLN A 96 4.07 16.67 -9.84
C GLN A 96 5.38 15.91 -9.59
N ALA A 97 5.30 14.69 -9.08
CA ALA A 97 6.44 13.79 -8.95
C ALA A 97 6.04 12.34 -9.21
N LYS A 98 6.99 11.47 -9.58
CA LYS A 98 6.73 10.03 -9.63
C LYS A 98 6.63 9.47 -8.21
N LYS A 99 5.66 8.58 -7.97
CA LYS A 99 5.47 7.91 -6.67
C LYS A 99 6.75 7.23 -6.19
N HIS A 100 7.39 6.46 -7.07
CA HIS A 100 8.60 5.71 -6.73
C HIS A 100 9.81 6.60 -6.43
N ASP A 101 9.91 7.77 -7.06
CA ASP A 101 10.98 8.73 -6.76
C ASP A 101 10.79 9.31 -5.35
N LEU A 102 9.56 9.66 -4.97
CA LEU A 102 9.24 10.16 -3.61
C LEU A 102 9.48 9.10 -2.52
N LEU A 103 9.21 7.83 -2.82
CA LEU A 103 9.50 6.71 -1.93
C LEU A 103 11.01 6.52 -1.76
N ALA A 104 11.73 6.42 -2.88
CA ALA A 104 13.18 6.22 -2.88
C ALA A 104 13.94 7.38 -2.19
N SER A 105 13.44 8.61 -2.32
CA SER A 105 14.03 9.79 -1.69
C SER A 105 13.58 10.01 -0.23
N GLY A 106 12.69 9.18 0.31
CA GLY A 106 12.15 9.32 1.66
C GLY A 106 11.30 10.58 1.89
N LEU A 107 10.76 11.18 0.82
CA LEU A 107 9.90 12.38 0.88
C LEU A 107 8.41 12.01 1.00
N SER A 108 8.08 10.75 0.77
CA SER A 108 6.77 10.15 1.07
C SER A 108 6.54 10.02 2.60
N PRO A 109 5.30 9.97 3.11
CA PRO A 109 5.03 9.65 4.52
C PRO A 109 5.24 8.16 4.88
N ILE A 110 5.66 7.33 3.94
CA ILE A 110 5.73 5.87 4.06
C ILE A 110 7.12 5.41 4.52
N ASN A 111 7.19 4.70 5.65
CA ASN A 111 8.45 4.17 6.18
C ASN A 111 8.87 2.86 5.50
N PHE A 112 7.90 2.02 5.12
CA PHE A 112 8.14 0.76 4.42
C PHE A 112 7.11 0.61 3.29
N PHE A 113 7.60 0.35 2.08
CA PHE A 113 6.74 0.09 0.93
C PHE A 113 6.87 -1.38 0.53
N TRP A 114 5.74 -2.06 0.39
CA TRP A 114 5.67 -3.47 0.01
C TRP A 114 4.83 -3.63 -1.26
N PHE A 115 5.35 -4.40 -2.21
CA PHE A 115 4.50 -5.08 -3.16
C PHE A 115 3.96 -6.36 -2.52
N MET A 116 2.69 -6.68 -2.78
CA MET A 116 2.09 -7.96 -2.43
C MET A 116 1.45 -8.59 -3.67
N ALA A 117 1.81 -9.83 -3.96
CA ALA A 117 1.41 -10.49 -5.20
C ALA A 117 1.17 -12.00 -4.98
N PRO A 118 0.39 -12.67 -5.85
CA PRO A 118 0.36 -14.12 -5.90
C PRO A 118 1.77 -14.71 -6.05
N LYS A 119 2.02 -15.83 -5.36
CA LYS A 119 3.31 -16.52 -5.42
C LYS A 119 3.71 -16.86 -6.85
N GLY A 120 4.94 -16.49 -7.21
CA GLY A 120 5.55 -16.69 -8.54
C GLY A 120 5.19 -15.62 -9.56
N LEU A 121 4.37 -14.61 -9.23
CA LEU A 121 4.00 -13.56 -10.20
C LEU A 121 5.15 -12.58 -10.48
N LEU A 122 5.89 -12.19 -9.44
CA LEU A 122 7.00 -11.23 -9.52
C LEU A 122 8.30 -11.91 -9.13
N SER A 123 9.40 -11.54 -9.79
CA SER A 123 10.74 -11.96 -9.39
C SER A 123 11.28 -11.01 -8.32
N ALA A 124 12.12 -11.51 -7.41
CA ALA A 124 12.87 -10.69 -6.47
C ALA A 124 13.74 -9.64 -7.19
N ASP A 125 14.28 -9.99 -8.37
CA ASP A 125 15.13 -9.10 -9.17
C ASP A 125 14.37 -7.92 -9.80
N ASP A 126 13.05 -8.05 -9.95
CA ASP A 126 12.20 -6.96 -10.48
C ASP A 126 11.89 -5.91 -9.39
N ILE A 127 12.12 -6.22 -8.12
CA ILE A 127 11.71 -5.38 -7.00
C ILE A 127 12.72 -4.24 -6.81
N PRO A 128 12.29 -2.97 -6.85
CA PRO A 128 13.20 -1.85 -6.70
C PRO A 128 13.79 -1.81 -5.29
N ALA A 129 15.00 -1.24 -5.17
CA ALA A 129 15.77 -1.24 -3.93
C ALA A 129 15.05 -0.61 -2.72
N HIS A 130 14.04 0.24 -2.94
CA HIS A 130 13.22 0.88 -1.90
C HIS A 130 11.97 0.09 -1.51
N ALA A 131 11.73 -1.10 -2.07
CA ALA A 131 10.52 -1.88 -1.86
C ALA A 131 10.81 -3.29 -1.32
N GLY A 132 9.84 -3.87 -0.63
CA GLY A 132 9.79 -5.29 -0.31
C GLY A 132 8.79 -6.05 -1.17
N LEU A 133 8.82 -7.38 -1.07
CA LEU A 133 7.89 -8.28 -1.73
C LEU A 133 7.33 -9.32 -0.76
N ILE A 134 6.00 -9.37 -0.70
CA ILE A 134 5.22 -10.39 -0.01
C ILE A 134 4.50 -11.24 -1.06
N GLU A 135 4.77 -12.52 -1.06
CA GLU A 135 4.09 -13.49 -1.91
C GLU A 135 2.95 -14.19 -1.15
N VAL A 136 1.79 -14.28 -1.79
CA VAL A 136 0.60 -14.93 -1.23
C VAL A 136 0.37 -16.26 -1.94
N THR A 137 0.35 -17.34 -1.17
CA THR A 137 0.07 -18.69 -1.69
C THR A 137 -1.44 -18.89 -1.92
N ARG A 138 -1.82 -19.93 -2.68
CA ARG A 138 -3.23 -20.33 -2.87
C ARG A 138 -3.98 -20.62 -1.57
N THR A 139 -3.28 -20.90 -0.47
CA THR A 139 -3.88 -21.13 0.86
C THR A 139 -4.04 -19.85 1.70
N GLY A 140 -3.70 -18.69 1.13
CA GLY A 140 -3.68 -17.40 1.83
C GLY A 140 -2.49 -17.22 2.78
N SER A 141 -1.51 -18.11 2.76
CA SER A 141 -0.28 -17.94 3.56
C SER A 141 0.64 -16.91 2.91
N LEU A 142 1.22 -16.01 3.71
CA LEU A 142 2.14 -14.95 3.29
C LEU A 142 3.59 -15.42 3.42
N GLN A 143 4.40 -15.12 2.42
CA GLN A 143 5.84 -15.38 2.40
C GLN A 143 6.57 -14.07 2.06
N VAL A 144 7.49 -13.64 2.91
CA VAL A 144 8.37 -12.49 2.59
C VAL A 144 9.51 -12.99 1.71
N THR A 145 9.61 -12.46 0.50
CA THR A 145 10.64 -12.85 -0.48
C THR A 145 11.72 -11.78 -0.60
N VAL A 146 11.34 -10.50 -0.50
CA VAL A 146 12.27 -9.37 -0.39
C VAL A 146 11.84 -8.54 0.83
N VAL A 147 12.75 -8.27 1.77
CA VAL A 147 12.43 -7.46 2.95
C VAL A 147 12.43 -5.98 2.57
N ALA A 148 11.34 -5.25 2.86
CA ALA A 148 11.30 -3.81 2.59
C ALA A 148 12.32 -3.07 3.48
N PRO A 149 13.13 -2.16 2.91
CA PRO A 149 14.02 -1.32 3.70
C PRO A 149 13.25 -0.21 4.44
N LEU A 150 13.89 0.36 5.46
CA LEU A 150 13.40 1.57 6.11
C LEU A 150 13.74 2.79 5.27
N LEU A 151 12.74 3.49 4.74
CA LEU A 151 12.92 4.64 3.85
C LEU A 151 13.27 5.94 4.59
N HIS A 152 12.67 6.16 5.75
CA HIS A 152 12.95 7.30 6.63
C HIS A 152 12.49 6.99 8.07
N LYS A 153 12.79 7.87 9.03
CA LYS A 153 12.44 7.69 10.46
C LYS A 153 11.27 8.53 10.96
N HIS A 154 10.73 9.44 10.15
CA HIS A 154 9.54 10.21 10.49
C HIS A 154 8.34 9.29 10.77
N LYS A 155 7.55 9.63 11.78
CA LYS A 155 6.37 8.86 12.20
C LYS A 155 5.11 9.53 11.67
N ALA A 156 4.02 8.77 11.56
CA ALA A 156 2.71 9.34 11.33
C ALA A 156 2.37 10.37 12.41
N ASP A 157 1.77 11.49 12.01
CA ASP A 157 1.15 12.46 12.90
C ASP A 157 -0.35 12.14 13.10
N ASP A 158 -1.00 12.85 14.01
CA ASP A 158 -2.43 12.62 14.31
C ASP A 158 -3.32 12.97 13.12
N THR A 159 -2.91 13.95 12.30
CA THR A 159 -3.66 14.30 11.08
C THR A 159 -3.70 13.12 10.11
N PHE A 160 -2.58 12.43 9.94
CA PHE A 160 -2.49 11.23 9.11
C PHE A 160 -3.39 10.11 9.64
N ARG A 161 -3.33 9.83 10.96
CA ARG A 161 -4.16 8.81 11.61
C ARG A 161 -5.65 9.11 11.45
N VAL A 162 -6.06 10.33 11.78
CA VAL A 162 -7.46 10.77 11.69
C VAL A 162 -7.97 10.71 10.25
N ASN A 163 -7.16 11.08 9.26
CA ASN A 163 -7.56 10.98 7.86
C ASN A 163 -7.80 9.53 7.42
N CYS A 164 -6.97 8.58 7.89
CA CYS A 164 -7.15 7.16 7.62
C CYS A 164 -8.42 6.62 8.30
N LEU A 165 -8.61 6.94 9.58
CA LEU A 165 -9.79 6.54 10.36
C LEU A 165 -11.08 7.08 9.74
N ARG A 166 -11.11 8.37 9.38
CA ARG A 166 -12.30 9.01 8.79
C ARG A 166 -12.78 8.27 7.54
N GLN A 167 -11.86 7.87 6.66
CA GLN A 167 -12.24 7.15 5.43
C GLN A 167 -12.81 5.76 5.72
N GLN A 168 -12.28 5.05 6.72
CA GLN A 168 -12.87 3.79 7.17
C GLN A 168 -14.25 4.00 7.80
N CYS A 169 -14.40 5.00 8.67
CA CYS A 169 -15.68 5.31 9.30
C CYS A 169 -16.78 5.58 8.26
N TRP A 170 -16.49 6.36 7.21
CA TRP A 170 -17.44 6.60 6.12
C TRP A 170 -17.87 5.31 5.42
N ARG A 171 -16.95 4.38 5.18
CA ARG A 171 -17.27 3.08 4.56
C ARG A 171 -18.13 2.19 5.45
N VAL A 172 -17.90 2.21 6.76
CA VAL A 172 -18.73 1.50 7.74
C VAL A 172 -20.15 2.08 7.73
N TRP A 173 -20.28 3.41 7.72
CA TRP A 173 -21.59 4.05 7.62
C TRP A 173 -22.31 3.72 6.32
N ASP A 174 -21.63 3.75 5.16
CA ASP A 174 -22.22 3.34 3.89
C ASP A 174 -22.74 1.90 3.96
N PHE A 175 -21.99 0.98 4.55
CA PHE A 175 -22.40 -0.42 4.73
C PHE A 175 -23.63 -0.54 5.63
N VAL A 176 -23.61 0.12 6.80
CA VAL A 176 -24.75 0.13 7.74
C VAL A 176 -26.00 0.73 7.08
N MET A 177 -25.84 1.70 6.19
CA MET A 177 -26.92 2.34 5.44
C MET A 177 -27.32 1.59 4.16
N GLY A 178 -26.74 0.41 3.88
CA GLY A 178 -27.03 -0.38 2.68
C GLY A 178 -26.59 0.26 1.36
N ARG A 179 -25.66 1.22 1.40
CA ARG A 179 -25.11 1.91 0.22
C ARG A 179 -23.86 1.22 -0.34
N ARG A 180 -23.35 0.21 0.37
CA ARG A 180 -22.15 -0.54 0.03
C ARG A 180 -22.35 -2.00 0.44
N GLU A 181 -21.97 -2.91 -0.46
CA GLU A 181 -21.96 -4.36 -0.26
C GLU A 181 -20.61 -4.89 0.24
#